data_AF-A0A1I0RHN0-F1
#
_entry.id   AF-A0A1I0RHN0-F1
#
_cell.length_a   1.000
_cell.length_b   1.000
_cell.length_c   1.000
_cell.angle_alpha   90.00
_cell.angle_beta   90.00
_cell.angle_gamma   90.00
#
_symmetry.space_group_name_H-M   'P 1'
#
loop_
_entity.id
_entity.type
_entity.pdbx_description
1 polymer ?
#
loop_
_entity_poly.entity_id
_entity_poly.type
_entity_poly.pdbx_seq_one_letter_code
_entity_poly.pdbx_strand_id
1 'polypeptide(L)'
;MIRQLFTAALFVSMFATNIHAQSKLTVDKVYSAYLRNSGAIIEQGQIKGYFYLYQSDKIDRHTNEYTLQIIDENLNKVQEIKFEDTKKLSLLESAYNGGSLSFLFKNEEEKMLQMKVYDLDGKLKYTYSRPYTKKTDALMTQYETLHTDEGMNQTVFNLGDKGYISVLPLRDGREQTYEVDMYSSEKKKQWTYIPDGDDQKYAFAEYLGSTDSLVILEVIRKNKRMSGSGTAHLVGINPMTKKKQFDIDDENDKFTFVPSSVLPVKGAGKFIAMGNYFDKDANIAKDASKGLAIYEIDNSGTILSKTYNSWAVDIAKHLPTNTKGKIDNIGYLYIQKMIPTSNGKFFIVGEGYKKQASAGGIALTALGAMSGSYGNAGVTKVVVTDLIVMEFDGGYKIKDATIYDKTNNTAVAGPMSDYASQHALAMYIKMTGGFDYEFTTGNPEDNNFIICYSDWVKTSDYKGATFNAIRYNGTKFSQDKIELKSKASRMKVLPAKSGSIMIMEYFKKDKKLEFRLEKLG
;
A
#
# COMPACT_ATOMS: atom_id res chain seq x y z
N MET A 1 -83.37 10.03 -20.31
CA MET A 1 -82.46 11.20 -20.25
C MET A 1 -81.64 11.06 -18.97
N ILE A 2 -80.36 10.68 -19.07
CA ILE A 2 -79.17 11.54 -18.85
C ILE A 2 -78.89 11.71 -17.34
N ARG A 3 -77.96 10.90 -16.78
CA ARG A 3 -76.54 11.24 -16.43
C ARG A 3 -76.47 12.10 -15.16
N GLN A 4 -75.66 11.85 -14.12
CA GLN A 4 -74.30 11.33 -14.01
C GLN A 4 -74.10 10.84 -12.56
N LEU A 5 -73.46 9.67 -12.38
CA LEU A 5 -72.91 9.22 -11.11
C LEU A 5 -71.40 9.49 -11.10
N PHE A 6 -70.93 10.09 -10.01
CA PHE A 6 -69.55 10.46 -9.76
C PHE A 6 -68.66 9.22 -9.61
N THR A 7 -67.62 9.11 -10.43
CA THR A 7 -66.51 8.17 -10.27
C THR A 7 -65.37 8.86 -9.53
N ALA A 8 -65.15 8.50 -8.26
CA ALA A 8 -63.93 8.83 -7.54
C ALA A 8 -62.85 7.81 -7.91
N ALA A 9 -61.91 8.20 -8.78
CA ALA A 9 -60.74 7.40 -9.11
C ALA A 9 -59.63 7.66 -8.07
N LEU A 10 -59.35 6.64 -7.28
CA LEU A 10 -58.24 6.55 -6.33
C LEU A 10 -56.92 6.50 -7.12
N PHE A 11 -56.22 7.63 -7.26
CA PHE A 11 -54.84 7.65 -7.76
C PHE A 11 -53.90 7.31 -6.61
N VAL A 12 -53.76 6.03 -6.30
CA VAL A 12 -52.64 5.53 -5.49
C VAL A 12 -51.43 5.47 -6.40
N SER A 13 -50.65 6.55 -6.41
CA SER A 13 -49.30 6.54 -6.94
C SER A 13 -48.46 5.55 -6.12
N MET A 14 -48.31 4.33 -6.63
CA MET A 14 -47.24 3.43 -6.22
C MET A 14 -45.90 4.10 -6.54
N PHE A 15 -45.35 4.83 -5.58
CA PHE A 15 -43.91 5.01 -5.51
C PHE A 15 -43.32 3.64 -5.20
N ALA A 16 -43.00 2.90 -6.27
CA ALA A 16 -42.04 1.82 -6.17
C ALA A 16 -40.72 2.47 -5.76
N THR A 17 -40.45 2.50 -4.46
CA THR A 17 -39.08 2.66 -3.98
C THR A 17 -38.32 1.50 -4.60
N ASN A 18 -37.48 1.78 -5.59
CA ASN A 18 -36.42 0.88 -5.99
C ASN A 18 -35.57 0.65 -4.74
N ILE A 19 -35.88 -0.41 -4.00
CA ILE A 19 -34.94 -1.03 -3.09
C ILE A 19 -33.81 -1.45 -4.02
N HIS A 20 -32.77 -0.60 -4.13
CA HIS A 20 -31.57 -0.95 -4.88
C HIS A 20 -31.02 -2.20 -4.22
N ALA A 21 -31.30 -3.35 -4.84
CA ALA A 21 -30.70 -4.61 -4.46
C ALA A 21 -29.19 -4.38 -4.44
N GLN A 22 -28.56 -4.74 -3.32
CA GLN A 22 -27.12 -4.68 -3.17
C GLN A 22 -26.50 -5.48 -4.32
N SER A 23 -25.78 -4.83 -5.23
CA SER A 23 -25.12 -5.53 -6.33
C SER A 23 -24.21 -6.60 -5.75
N LYS A 24 -24.40 -7.85 -6.17
CA LYS A 24 -23.62 -9.00 -5.76
C LYS A 24 -23.26 -9.83 -6.99
N LEU A 25 -22.00 -10.26 -7.06
CA LEU A 25 -21.50 -11.22 -8.05
C LEU A 25 -20.92 -12.43 -7.33
N THR A 26 -21.20 -13.63 -7.83
CA THR A 26 -20.55 -14.86 -7.40
C THR A 26 -19.82 -15.50 -8.59
N VAL A 27 -18.59 -15.93 -8.35
CA VAL A 27 -17.78 -16.69 -9.31
C VAL A 27 -17.42 -18.04 -8.70
N ASP A 28 -17.91 -19.11 -9.32
CA ASP A 28 -17.59 -20.48 -8.94
C ASP A 28 -16.30 -20.98 -9.63
N LYS A 29 -15.84 -22.17 -9.21
CA LYS A 29 -14.63 -22.83 -9.73
C LYS A 29 -13.35 -22.01 -9.52
N VAL A 30 -13.25 -21.35 -8.37
CA VAL A 30 -12.04 -20.61 -7.96
C VAL A 30 -11.18 -21.49 -7.05
N TYR A 31 -10.11 -22.08 -7.59
CA TYR A 31 -9.23 -22.99 -6.84
C TYR A 31 -8.18 -22.25 -5.99
N SER A 32 -7.75 -21.09 -6.47
CA SER A 32 -6.88 -20.15 -5.76
C SER A 32 -7.15 -18.74 -6.31
N ALA A 33 -6.99 -17.71 -5.46
CA ALA A 33 -7.23 -16.33 -5.83
C ALA A 33 -6.13 -15.43 -5.25
N TYR A 34 -5.69 -14.45 -6.04
CA TYR A 34 -4.67 -13.48 -5.66
C TYR A 34 -5.34 -12.16 -5.29
N LEU A 35 -5.95 -12.10 -4.09
CA LEU A 35 -6.76 -10.94 -3.69
C LEU A 35 -5.95 -9.65 -3.65
N ARG A 36 -4.69 -9.71 -3.22
CA ARG A 36 -3.77 -8.56 -3.25
C ARG A 36 -3.63 -7.97 -4.64
N ASN A 37 -3.48 -8.82 -5.65
CA ASN A 37 -3.26 -8.44 -7.04
C ASN A 37 -4.58 -8.24 -7.81
N SER A 38 -5.61 -7.86 -7.07
CA SER A 38 -6.90 -7.40 -7.60
C SER A 38 -7.04 -5.92 -7.26
N GLY A 39 -7.57 -5.14 -8.20
CA GLY A 39 -7.58 -3.68 -8.09
C GLY A 39 -8.80 -3.04 -8.74
N ALA A 40 -8.99 -1.76 -8.43
CA ALA A 40 -10.00 -0.92 -9.06
C ALA A 40 -9.46 -0.28 -10.34
N ILE A 41 -10.33 -0.15 -11.34
CA ILE A 41 -10.11 0.60 -12.57
C ILE A 41 -10.65 2.01 -12.31
N ILE A 42 -9.77 3.01 -12.40
CA ILE A 42 -10.06 4.40 -12.03
C ILE A 42 -9.83 5.33 -13.21
N GLU A 43 -10.88 6.03 -13.64
CA GLU A 43 -10.80 7.02 -14.71
C GLU A 43 -11.22 8.38 -14.16
N GLN A 44 -10.36 9.39 -14.30
CA GLN A 44 -10.62 10.75 -13.82
C GLN A 44 -11.09 10.80 -12.34
N GLY A 45 -10.49 9.97 -11.49
CA GLY A 45 -10.84 9.88 -10.06
C GLY A 45 -12.13 9.10 -9.76
N GLN A 46 -12.80 8.55 -10.77
CA GLN A 46 -14.01 7.74 -10.62
C GLN A 46 -13.72 6.26 -10.82
N ILE A 47 -14.31 5.40 -10.00
CA ILE A 47 -14.26 3.95 -10.19
C ILE A 47 -15.13 3.57 -11.40
N LYS A 48 -14.54 2.86 -12.37
CA LYS A 48 -15.19 2.33 -13.58
C LYS A 48 -15.30 0.81 -13.60
N GLY A 49 -14.72 0.15 -12.60
CA GLY A 49 -14.73 -1.30 -12.52
C GLY A 49 -13.60 -1.86 -11.70
N TYR A 50 -13.40 -3.17 -11.85
CA TYR A 50 -12.41 -3.94 -11.11
C TYR A 50 -11.80 -5.01 -12.00
N PHE A 51 -10.59 -5.42 -11.66
CA PHE A 51 -9.93 -6.57 -12.25
C PHE A 51 -9.41 -7.51 -11.16
N TYR A 52 -9.40 -8.81 -11.46
CA TYR A 52 -8.85 -9.82 -10.56
C TYR A 52 -8.39 -11.06 -11.33
N LEU A 53 -7.35 -11.71 -10.83
CA LEU A 53 -6.81 -12.96 -11.36
C LEU A 53 -7.07 -14.11 -10.39
N TYR A 54 -7.53 -15.24 -10.93
CA TYR A 54 -7.70 -16.47 -10.16
C TYR A 54 -7.39 -17.72 -10.98
N GLN A 55 -7.09 -18.82 -10.30
CA GLN A 55 -6.99 -20.13 -10.93
C GLN A 55 -8.39 -20.72 -11.12
N SER A 56 -8.80 -20.87 -12.38
CA SER A 56 -10.13 -21.37 -12.77
C SER A 56 -10.18 -22.88 -12.94
N ASP A 57 -9.06 -23.53 -13.27
CA ASP A 57 -9.02 -24.99 -13.38
C ASP A 57 -7.63 -25.62 -13.11
N LYS A 58 -7.61 -26.94 -12.97
CA LYS A 58 -6.42 -27.80 -12.92
C LYS A 58 -6.48 -28.76 -14.11
N ILE A 59 -5.91 -28.34 -15.23
CA ILE A 59 -5.93 -29.09 -16.49
C ILE A 59 -5.23 -30.45 -16.32
N ASP A 60 -4.02 -30.44 -15.77
CA ASP A 60 -3.26 -31.65 -15.48
C ASP A 60 -2.32 -31.50 -14.26
N ARG A 61 -1.34 -32.40 -14.10
CA ARG A 61 -0.39 -32.40 -12.97
C ARG A 61 0.66 -31.28 -13.03
N HIS A 62 0.81 -30.61 -14.15
CA HIS A 62 1.81 -29.60 -14.48
C HIS A 62 1.17 -28.28 -14.93
N THR A 63 -0.06 -28.32 -15.44
CA THR A 63 -0.75 -27.17 -16.08
C THR A 63 -2.00 -26.76 -15.30
N ASN A 64 -2.13 -25.46 -15.05
CA ASN A 64 -3.34 -24.83 -14.50
C ASN A 64 -3.97 -23.90 -15.55
N GLU A 65 -5.29 -23.71 -15.48
CA GLU A 65 -5.97 -22.62 -16.18
C GLU A 65 -6.12 -21.43 -15.21
N TYR A 66 -5.81 -20.23 -15.71
CA TYR A 66 -5.98 -18.97 -15.01
C TYR A 66 -7.00 -18.11 -15.75
N THR A 67 -7.83 -17.39 -15.00
CA THR A 67 -8.78 -16.42 -15.51
C THR A 67 -8.48 -15.04 -14.95
N LEU A 68 -8.29 -14.07 -15.86
CA LEU A 68 -8.37 -12.65 -15.56
C LEU A 68 -9.78 -12.17 -15.89
N GLN A 69 -10.49 -11.68 -14.89
CA GLN A 69 -11.83 -11.12 -15.05
C GLN A 69 -11.80 -9.61 -14.85
N ILE A 70 -12.46 -8.89 -15.76
CA ILE A 70 -12.80 -7.48 -15.65
C ILE A 70 -14.31 -7.36 -15.44
N ILE A 71 -14.71 -6.55 -14.47
CA ILE A 71 -16.10 -6.23 -14.13
C ILE A 71 -16.31 -4.72 -14.07
N ASP A 72 -17.52 -4.24 -14.32
CA ASP A 72 -17.86 -2.81 -14.22
C ASP A 72 -18.05 -2.36 -12.77
N GLU A 73 -18.28 -1.07 -12.54
CA GLU A 73 -18.49 -0.50 -11.21
C GLU A 73 -19.75 -0.98 -10.49
N ASN A 74 -20.64 -1.70 -11.19
CA ASN A 74 -21.85 -2.31 -10.67
C ASN A 74 -21.75 -3.84 -10.53
N LEU A 75 -20.53 -4.37 -10.70
CA LEU A 75 -20.17 -5.80 -10.61
C LEU A 75 -20.70 -6.67 -11.75
N ASN A 76 -21.09 -6.08 -12.88
CA ASN A 76 -21.40 -6.87 -14.08
C ASN A 76 -20.12 -7.33 -14.76
N LYS A 77 -20.11 -8.57 -15.26
CA LYS A 77 -18.97 -9.08 -16.04
C LYS A 77 -18.83 -8.29 -17.34
N VAL A 78 -17.63 -7.77 -17.59
CA VAL A 78 -17.29 -7.05 -18.83
C VAL A 78 -16.46 -7.94 -19.74
N GLN A 79 -15.35 -8.48 -19.23
CA GLN A 79 -14.42 -9.26 -20.02
C GLN A 79 -13.82 -10.42 -19.23
N GLU A 80 -13.67 -11.57 -19.87
CA GLU A 80 -13.02 -12.76 -19.33
C GLU A 80 -11.85 -13.15 -20.24
N ILE A 81 -10.68 -13.39 -19.66
CA ILE A 81 -9.47 -13.79 -20.38
C ILE A 81 -8.92 -15.05 -19.71
N LYS A 82 -8.88 -16.15 -20.47
CA LYS A 82 -8.35 -17.43 -20.02
C LYS A 82 -7.01 -17.72 -20.65
N PHE A 83 -6.10 -18.27 -19.86
CA PHE A 83 -4.84 -18.78 -20.34
C PHE A 83 -4.38 -19.97 -19.49
N GLU A 84 -3.67 -20.89 -20.13
CA GLU A 84 -3.05 -22.03 -19.48
C GLU A 84 -1.56 -21.74 -19.24
N ASP A 85 -1.05 -22.17 -18.09
CA ASP A 85 0.37 -22.00 -17.75
C ASP A 85 0.80 -23.05 -16.71
N THR A 86 2.11 -23.12 -16.42
CA THR A 86 2.63 -24.04 -15.41
C THR A 86 2.00 -23.79 -14.04
N LYS A 87 1.85 -24.85 -13.25
CA LYS A 87 1.43 -24.76 -11.84
C LYS A 87 2.45 -24.03 -10.95
N LYS A 88 3.67 -23.82 -11.46
CA LYS A 88 4.75 -23.07 -10.80
C LYS A 88 4.79 -21.60 -11.21
N LEU A 89 3.69 -21.09 -11.75
CA LEU A 89 3.49 -19.69 -12.01
C LEU A 89 2.99 -19.01 -10.73
N SER A 90 3.65 -17.95 -10.29
CA SER A 90 3.15 -17.08 -9.23
C SER A 90 2.97 -15.66 -9.76
N LEU A 91 1.85 -15.03 -9.42
CA LEU A 91 1.64 -13.60 -9.68
C LEU A 91 2.32 -12.82 -8.55
N LEU A 92 3.36 -12.05 -8.89
CA LEU A 92 4.07 -11.21 -7.93
C LEU A 92 3.27 -9.94 -7.63
N GLU A 93 2.78 -9.26 -8.66
CA GLU A 93 2.04 -8.02 -8.52
C GLU A 93 1.25 -7.69 -9.80
N SER A 94 0.23 -6.85 -9.65
CA SER A 94 -0.51 -6.27 -10.77
C SER A 94 -0.65 -4.76 -10.62
N ALA A 95 -0.75 -4.04 -11.73
CA ALA A 95 -1.02 -2.60 -11.69
C ALA A 95 -1.92 -2.16 -12.86
N TYR A 96 -2.72 -1.11 -12.62
CA TYR A 96 -3.48 -0.38 -13.63
C TYR A 96 -2.90 1.02 -13.80
N ASN A 97 -2.73 1.47 -15.05
CA ASN A 97 -2.08 2.76 -15.35
C ASN A 97 -2.97 3.80 -16.03
N GLY A 98 -4.29 3.59 -16.08
CA GLY A 98 -5.23 4.48 -16.76
C GLY A 98 -5.74 3.94 -18.10
N GLY A 99 -4.93 3.14 -18.82
CA GLY A 99 -5.32 2.62 -20.14
C GLY A 99 -5.01 1.14 -20.38
N SER A 100 -4.35 0.48 -19.44
CA SER A 100 -3.99 -0.94 -19.53
C SER A 100 -3.87 -1.56 -18.13
N LEU A 101 -3.81 -2.89 -18.11
CA LEU A 101 -3.54 -3.71 -16.93
C LEU A 101 -2.22 -4.44 -17.12
N SER A 102 -1.42 -4.55 -16.07
CA SER A 102 -0.17 -5.31 -16.06
C SER A 102 -0.16 -6.36 -14.96
N PHE A 103 0.49 -7.48 -15.26
CA PHE A 103 0.64 -8.62 -14.37
C PHE A 103 2.08 -9.13 -14.46
N LEU A 104 2.84 -9.02 -13.38
CA LEU A 104 4.19 -9.53 -13.28
C LEU A 104 4.16 -10.94 -12.70
N PHE A 105 4.43 -11.92 -13.55
CA PHE A 105 4.51 -13.32 -13.17
C PHE A 105 5.95 -13.76 -12.96
N LYS A 106 6.14 -14.66 -12.00
CA LYS A 106 7.36 -15.44 -11.81
C LYS A 106 7.07 -16.88 -12.19
N ASN A 107 7.80 -17.37 -13.19
CA ASN A 107 7.78 -18.77 -13.59
C ASN A 107 9.02 -19.46 -12.97
N GLU A 108 8.80 -20.25 -11.91
CA GLU A 108 9.89 -20.92 -11.20
C GLU A 108 10.52 -22.08 -11.99
N GLU A 109 9.79 -22.64 -12.95
CA GLU A 109 10.25 -23.74 -13.79
C GLU A 109 11.27 -23.25 -14.83
N GLU A 110 10.91 -22.18 -15.54
CA GLU A 110 11.73 -21.56 -16.58
C GLU A 110 12.73 -20.54 -16.03
N LYS A 111 12.58 -20.13 -14.77
CA LYS A 111 13.32 -19.03 -14.12
C LYS A 111 13.18 -17.71 -14.89
N MET A 112 11.94 -17.39 -15.25
CA MET A 112 11.59 -16.20 -16.01
C MET A 112 10.63 -15.31 -15.22
N LEU A 113 10.92 -14.01 -15.23
CA LEU A 113 9.93 -12.99 -14.91
C LEU A 113 9.23 -12.59 -16.21
N GLN A 114 7.90 -12.57 -16.18
CA GLN A 114 7.06 -12.26 -17.33
C GLN A 114 6.06 -11.16 -16.97
N MET A 115 6.23 -9.97 -17.55
CA MET A 115 5.23 -8.91 -17.48
C MET A 115 4.27 -9.05 -18.67
N LYS A 116 3.01 -9.39 -18.40
CA LYS A 116 1.93 -9.42 -19.38
C LYS A 116 1.11 -8.13 -19.27
N VAL A 117 0.94 -7.40 -20.36
CA VAL A 117 0.19 -6.14 -20.44
C VAL A 117 -1.03 -6.31 -21.32
N TYR A 118 -2.22 -6.08 -20.76
CA TYR A 118 -3.51 -6.18 -21.43
C TYR A 118 -4.14 -4.79 -21.58
N ASP A 119 -4.85 -4.51 -22.67
CA ASP A 119 -5.78 -3.38 -22.70
C ASP A 119 -7.06 -3.70 -21.91
N LEU A 120 -7.95 -2.71 -21.81
CA LEU A 120 -9.22 -2.84 -21.07
C LEU A 120 -10.25 -3.73 -21.79
N ASP A 121 -10.08 -3.97 -23.10
CA ASP A 121 -10.86 -4.95 -23.86
C ASP A 121 -10.34 -6.39 -23.63
N GLY A 122 -9.30 -6.54 -22.82
CA GLY A 122 -8.69 -7.82 -22.47
C GLY A 122 -7.77 -8.42 -23.51
N LYS A 123 -7.40 -7.65 -24.54
CA LYS A 123 -6.42 -8.10 -25.52
C LYS A 123 -5.02 -7.92 -24.96
N LEU A 124 -4.23 -9.00 -25.05
CA LEU A 124 -2.81 -8.97 -24.71
C LEU A 124 -2.06 -8.05 -25.69
N LYS A 125 -1.56 -6.92 -25.18
CA LYS A 125 -0.74 -5.99 -25.96
C LYS A 125 0.68 -6.52 -26.08
N TYR A 126 1.31 -6.79 -24.93
CA TYR A 126 2.73 -7.13 -24.86
C TYR A 126 2.99 -8.18 -23.78
N THR A 127 3.95 -9.06 -24.08
CA THR A 127 4.64 -9.87 -23.09
C THR A 127 6.11 -9.47 -23.09
N TYR A 128 6.60 -9.12 -21.91
CA TYR A 128 8.02 -8.87 -21.67
C TYR A 128 8.55 -9.98 -20.79
N SER A 129 9.64 -10.60 -21.20
CA SER A 129 10.24 -11.73 -20.48
C SER A 129 11.69 -11.44 -20.20
N ARG A 130 12.14 -11.73 -18.97
CA ARG A 130 13.55 -11.70 -18.60
C ARG A 130 13.94 -12.86 -17.68
N PRO A 131 15.12 -13.45 -17.84
CA PRO A 131 15.60 -14.48 -16.93
C PRO A 131 16.00 -13.88 -15.59
N TYR A 132 15.94 -14.68 -14.53
CA TYR A 132 16.52 -14.35 -13.23
C TYR A 132 17.43 -15.48 -12.73
N THR A 133 18.36 -15.14 -11.83
CA THR A 133 19.31 -16.13 -11.28
C THR A 133 18.72 -16.85 -10.08
N LYS A 134 19.20 -18.06 -9.75
CA LYS A 134 18.81 -18.78 -8.52
C LYS A 134 19.08 -17.97 -7.24
N LYS A 135 20.08 -17.08 -7.26
CA LYS A 135 20.39 -16.21 -6.12
C LYS A 135 19.36 -15.09 -5.97
N THR A 136 18.96 -14.48 -7.09
CA THR A 136 17.86 -13.50 -7.14
C THR A 136 16.55 -14.17 -6.74
N ASP A 137 16.31 -15.39 -7.19
CA ASP A 137 15.14 -16.20 -6.83
C ASP A 137 14.97 -16.34 -5.32
N ALA A 138 16.03 -16.76 -4.61
CA ALA A 138 16.00 -16.89 -3.16
C ALA A 138 15.72 -15.57 -2.44
N LEU A 139 16.18 -14.44 -3.02
CA LEU A 139 15.94 -13.11 -2.47
C LEU A 139 14.49 -12.68 -2.73
N MET A 140 13.96 -12.88 -3.93
CA MET A 140 12.56 -12.61 -4.27
C MET A 140 11.62 -13.47 -3.43
N THR A 141 11.89 -14.77 -3.29
CA THR A 141 11.10 -15.68 -2.45
C THR A 141 11.09 -15.20 -0.99
N GLN A 142 12.22 -14.69 -0.47
CA GLN A 142 12.23 -14.09 0.87
C GLN A 142 11.26 -12.91 0.96
N TYR A 143 11.28 -12.00 -0.01
CA TYR A 143 10.34 -10.88 -0.08
C TYR A 143 8.88 -11.36 -0.22
N GLU A 144 8.61 -12.28 -1.15
CA GLU A 144 7.28 -12.89 -1.37
C GLU A 144 6.72 -13.53 -0.10
N THR A 145 7.53 -14.27 0.66
CA THR A 145 7.07 -14.92 1.90
C THR A 145 6.72 -13.95 3.03
N LEU A 146 7.25 -12.73 2.98
CA LEU A 146 6.94 -11.69 3.97
C LEU A 146 5.64 -10.97 3.63
N HIS A 147 5.17 -11.05 2.38
CA HIS A 147 4.00 -10.35 1.91
C HIS A 147 2.70 -11.07 2.31
N THR A 148 1.71 -10.32 2.76
CA THR A 148 0.35 -10.82 2.97
C THR A 148 -0.56 -10.44 1.79
N ASP A 149 -1.78 -10.98 1.76
CA ASP A 149 -2.78 -10.60 0.75
C ASP A 149 -3.36 -9.18 0.97
N GLU A 150 -2.95 -8.52 2.05
CA GLU A 150 -3.36 -7.20 2.50
C GLU A 150 -2.23 -6.21 2.22
N GLY A 151 -2.51 -5.09 1.56
CA GLY A 151 -1.51 -4.05 1.31
C GLY A 151 -1.49 -3.45 -0.10
N MET A 152 -0.73 -2.37 -0.21
CA MET A 152 -0.47 -1.63 -1.45
C MET A 152 0.51 -2.39 -2.36
N ASN A 153 0.59 -2.00 -3.62
CA ASN A 153 1.62 -2.51 -4.52
C ASN A 153 3.02 -2.27 -3.93
N GLN A 154 3.89 -3.27 -4.00
CA GLN A 154 5.25 -3.18 -3.45
C GLN A 154 6.33 -3.42 -4.50
N THR A 155 5.99 -4.04 -5.63
CA THR A 155 6.99 -4.33 -6.68
C THR A 155 6.66 -3.63 -7.99
N VAL A 156 5.40 -3.62 -8.43
CA VAL A 156 4.97 -3.02 -9.70
C VAL A 156 4.13 -1.76 -9.48
N PHE A 157 4.54 -0.66 -10.08
CA PHE A 157 3.95 0.66 -9.92
C PHE A 157 3.54 1.23 -11.27
N ASN A 158 2.48 2.04 -11.28
CA ASN A 158 2.06 2.72 -12.50
C ASN A 158 3.02 3.88 -12.84
N LEU A 159 3.15 4.16 -14.13
CA LEU A 159 3.91 5.29 -14.66
C LEU A 159 3.03 6.08 -15.65
N GLY A 160 1.75 6.23 -15.32
CA GLY A 160 0.73 6.80 -16.20
C GLY A 160 0.65 6.08 -17.55
N ASP A 161 0.36 6.83 -18.61
CA ASP A 161 0.25 6.35 -19.99
C ASP A 161 1.53 5.69 -20.54
N LYS A 162 2.69 6.00 -19.95
CA LYS A 162 4.01 5.48 -20.37
C LYS A 162 4.18 3.99 -20.13
N GLY A 163 3.54 3.47 -19.08
CA GLY A 163 3.60 2.05 -18.71
C GLY A 163 3.77 1.82 -17.22
N TYR A 164 4.70 0.94 -16.87
CA TYR A 164 4.89 0.40 -15.53
C TYR A 164 6.35 0.38 -15.14
N ILE A 165 6.61 0.46 -13.84
CA ILE A 165 7.91 0.27 -13.24
C ILE A 165 7.86 -0.92 -12.28
N SER A 166 8.85 -1.79 -12.34
CA SER A 166 9.09 -2.80 -11.32
C SER A 166 10.34 -2.44 -10.53
N VAL A 167 10.28 -2.49 -9.19
CA VAL A 167 11.45 -2.38 -8.31
C VAL A 167 11.62 -3.71 -7.60
N LEU A 168 12.75 -4.39 -7.84
CA LEU A 168 13.01 -5.72 -7.31
C LEU A 168 14.38 -5.80 -6.66
N PRO A 169 14.52 -6.62 -5.60
CA PRO A 169 15.82 -6.85 -5.00
C PRO A 169 16.66 -7.76 -5.91
N LEU A 170 17.92 -7.40 -6.10
CA LEU A 170 18.87 -8.10 -6.97
C LEU A 170 20.05 -8.64 -6.16
N ARG A 171 20.45 -9.87 -6.44
CA ARG A 171 21.68 -10.45 -5.90
C ARG A 171 22.73 -10.55 -7.00
N ASP A 172 23.67 -9.60 -7.02
CA ASP A 172 24.83 -9.66 -7.91
C ASP A 172 26.08 -10.13 -7.15
N GLY A 173 26.66 -11.25 -7.56
CA GLY A 173 27.84 -11.82 -6.88
C GLY A 173 27.66 -12.03 -5.36
N ARG A 174 28.32 -11.18 -4.57
CA ARG A 174 28.27 -11.10 -3.09
C ARG A 174 27.49 -9.87 -2.59
N GLU A 175 27.06 -8.99 -3.47
CA GLU A 175 26.35 -7.75 -3.19
C GLU A 175 24.84 -7.97 -3.19
N GLN A 176 24.09 -7.19 -2.42
CA GLN A 176 22.64 -7.11 -2.53
C GLN A 176 22.33 -5.70 -2.99
N THR A 177 21.64 -5.57 -4.11
CA THR A 177 21.23 -4.27 -4.64
C THR A 177 19.79 -4.37 -5.07
N TYR A 178 19.33 -3.44 -5.89
CA TYR A 178 18.03 -3.44 -6.51
C TYR A 178 18.15 -3.26 -8.01
N GLU A 179 17.10 -3.62 -8.72
CA GLU A 179 16.92 -3.34 -10.13
C GLU A 179 15.59 -2.63 -10.34
N VAL A 180 15.56 -1.75 -11.34
CA VAL A 180 14.37 -1.01 -11.75
C VAL A 180 14.10 -1.33 -13.20
N ASP A 181 13.01 -2.04 -13.47
CA ASP A 181 12.58 -2.34 -14.84
C ASP A 181 11.47 -1.38 -15.25
N MET A 182 11.52 -0.89 -16.48
CA MET A 182 10.41 -0.18 -17.11
C MET A 182 9.82 -1.03 -18.22
N TYR A 183 8.49 -1.14 -18.21
CA TYR A 183 7.71 -1.83 -19.22
C TYR A 183 6.73 -0.86 -19.85
N SER A 184 6.90 -0.54 -21.14
CA SER A 184 6.00 0.39 -21.81
C SER A 184 4.64 -0.26 -22.12
N SER A 185 3.56 0.51 -21.92
CA SER A 185 2.20 0.13 -22.35
C SER A 185 1.84 0.62 -23.75
N GLU A 186 2.64 1.50 -24.35
CA GLU A 186 2.35 2.12 -25.66
C GLU A 186 3.06 1.42 -26.82
N LYS A 187 4.31 1.01 -26.58
CA LYS A 187 5.18 0.37 -27.58
C LYS A 187 5.89 -0.80 -26.91
N LYS A 188 6.25 -1.84 -27.68
CA LYS A 188 7.02 -2.98 -27.15
C LYS A 188 8.46 -2.57 -26.83
N LYS A 189 8.65 -1.86 -25.71
CA LYS A 189 9.94 -1.34 -25.24
C LYS A 189 10.07 -1.60 -23.74
N GLN A 190 11.22 -2.15 -23.37
CA GLN A 190 11.62 -2.33 -21.97
C GLN A 190 13.06 -1.89 -21.77
N TRP A 191 13.42 -1.56 -20.53
CA TRP A 191 14.80 -1.39 -20.11
C TRP A 191 14.91 -1.68 -18.61
N THR A 192 16.13 -1.97 -18.18
CA THR A 192 16.48 -2.22 -16.79
C THR A 192 17.56 -1.22 -16.37
N TYR A 193 17.41 -0.65 -15.19
CA TYR A 193 18.43 0.11 -14.49
C TYR A 193 18.91 -0.71 -13.31
N ILE A 194 20.21 -0.94 -13.25
CA ILE A 194 20.90 -1.49 -12.09
C ILE A 194 21.88 -0.40 -11.65
N PRO A 195 21.92 -0.03 -10.36
CA PRO A 195 22.89 0.96 -9.88
C PRO A 195 24.32 0.48 -10.15
N ASP A 196 25.09 1.31 -10.85
CA ASP A 196 26.53 1.09 -11.05
C ASP A 196 27.32 1.84 -9.96
N GLY A 197 28.34 1.18 -9.40
CA GLY A 197 29.36 1.86 -8.59
C GLY A 197 28.94 2.33 -7.20
N ASP A 198 27.94 1.70 -6.59
CA ASP A 198 27.66 1.90 -5.16
C ASP A 198 28.89 1.36 -4.36
N ASP A 199 29.56 2.24 -3.64
CA ASP A 199 30.69 1.94 -2.73
C ASP A 199 30.27 1.02 -1.57
N GLN A 200 28.95 0.89 -1.36
CA GLN A 200 28.33 0.10 -0.31
C GLN A 200 27.76 -1.22 -0.84
N LYS A 201 28.14 -2.34 -0.20
CA LYS A 201 27.82 -3.72 -0.63
C LYS A 201 26.33 -4.12 -0.58
N TYR A 202 25.50 -3.31 0.06
CA TYR A 202 24.08 -3.60 0.30
C TYR A 202 23.25 -2.33 0.04
N ALA A 203 22.39 -2.36 -0.97
CA ALA A 203 21.43 -1.31 -1.26
C ALA A 203 20.02 -1.89 -1.34
N PHE A 204 19.07 -1.21 -0.73
CA PHE A 204 17.66 -1.56 -0.74
C PHE A 204 16.87 -0.35 -1.24
N ALA A 205 16.08 -0.52 -2.29
CA ALA A 205 15.24 0.54 -2.82
C ALA A 205 13.77 0.29 -2.49
N GLU A 206 13.08 1.38 -2.16
CA GLU A 206 11.63 1.43 -2.05
C GLU A 206 11.10 2.52 -2.98
N TYR A 207 10.04 2.21 -3.73
CA TYR A 207 9.35 3.21 -4.55
C TYR A 207 8.53 4.15 -3.69
N LEU A 208 8.76 5.46 -3.83
CA LEU A 208 8.01 6.50 -3.11
C LEU A 208 6.96 7.17 -3.99
N GLY A 209 7.16 7.19 -5.31
CA GLY A 209 6.26 7.86 -6.25
C GLY A 209 6.91 8.13 -7.60
N SER A 210 6.15 8.77 -8.49
CA SER A 210 6.64 9.23 -9.79
C SER A 210 6.03 10.57 -10.18
N THR A 211 6.81 11.39 -10.87
CA THR A 211 6.34 12.58 -11.58
C THR A 211 6.16 12.27 -13.06
N ASP A 212 5.78 13.27 -13.85
CA ASP A 212 5.73 13.13 -15.32
C ASP A 212 7.10 12.77 -15.91
N SER A 213 8.21 13.00 -15.23
CA SER A 213 9.56 12.75 -15.77
C SER A 213 10.47 11.88 -14.91
N LEU A 214 10.02 11.45 -13.73
CA LEU A 214 10.87 10.75 -12.77
C LEU A 214 10.16 9.59 -12.09
N VAL A 215 10.91 8.53 -11.84
CA VAL A 215 10.66 7.55 -10.78
C VAL A 215 11.47 7.98 -9.57
N ILE A 216 10.86 8.01 -8.39
CA ILE A 216 11.51 8.48 -7.16
C ILE A 216 11.54 7.35 -6.14
N LEU A 217 12.72 7.06 -5.63
CA LEU A 217 13.01 5.95 -4.72
C LEU A 217 13.62 6.47 -3.41
N GLU A 218 13.28 5.83 -2.29
CA GLU A 218 14.16 5.79 -1.13
C GLU A 218 15.19 4.70 -1.38
N VAL A 219 16.47 5.00 -1.15
CA VAL A 219 17.54 4.00 -1.23
C VAL A 219 18.33 4.00 0.07
N ILE A 220 18.26 2.89 0.79
CA ILE A 220 19.06 2.66 1.98
C ILE A 220 20.31 1.88 1.60
N ARG A 221 21.47 2.50 1.78
CA ARG A 221 22.78 1.89 1.52
C ARG A 221 23.45 1.46 2.82
N LYS A 222 24.13 0.30 2.80
CA LYS A 222 24.92 -0.23 3.92
C LYS A 222 26.21 -0.92 3.47
N ASN A 223 27.28 -0.71 4.24
CA ASN A 223 28.57 -1.40 4.04
C ASN A 223 28.55 -2.90 4.43
N LYS A 224 27.70 -3.30 5.39
CA LYS A 224 27.55 -4.69 5.85
C LYS A 224 26.07 -5.03 6.02
N ARG A 225 25.67 -6.26 5.67
CA ARG A 225 24.28 -6.76 5.75
C ARG A 225 23.61 -6.52 7.12
N MET A 226 24.38 -6.77 8.18
CA MET A 226 23.93 -6.66 9.57
C MET A 226 24.30 -5.33 10.23
N SER A 227 24.78 -4.35 9.45
CA SER A 227 25.12 -3.03 10.01
C SER A 227 23.85 -2.32 10.47
N GLY A 228 23.94 -1.73 11.67
CA GLY A 228 22.98 -0.73 12.12
C GLY A 228 23.17 0.63 11.44
N SER A 229 24.37 0.95 10.96
CA SER A 229 24.61 2.19 10.21
C SER A 229 24.33 1.98 8.72
N GLY A 230 23.55 2.91 8.15
CA GLY A 230 23.28 3.03 6.73
C GLY A 230 22.91 4.48 6.41
N THR A 231 23.02 4.86 5.15
CA THR A 231 22.65 6.19 4.65
C THR A 231 21.35 6.07 3.86
N ALA A 232 20.46 7.04 4.05
CA ALA A 232 19.22 7.14 3.28
C ALA A 232 19.42 8.15 2.16
N HIS A 233 19.01 7.78 0.96
CA HIS A 233 19.12 8.60 -0.24
C HIS A 233 17.76 8.75 -0.89
N LEU A 234 17.49 9.93 -1.44
CA LEU A 234 16.38 10.15 -2.35
C LEU A 234 16.89 10.10 -3.78
N VAL A 235 16.56 9.04 -4.51
CA VAL A 235 17.08 8.78 -5.85
C VAL A 235 16.00 9.04 -6.89
N GLY A 236 16.33 9.86 -7.88
CA GLY A 236 15.47 10.17 -9.03
C GLY A 236 16.01 9.52 -10.28
N ILE A 237 15.21 8.68 -10.94
CA ILE A 237 15.55 8.04 -12.21
C ILE A 237 14.62 8.58 -13.29
N ASN A 238 15.18 9.08 -14.39
CA ASN A 238 14.37 9.47 -15.53
C ASN A 238 14.06 8.23 -16.39
N PRO A 239 12.79 7.79 -16.47
CA PRO A 239 12.45 6.55 -17.15
C PRO A 239 12.52 6.64 -18.68
N MET A 240 12.65 7.85 -19.23
CA MET A 240 12.76 8.07 -20.67
C MET A 240 14.22 8.02 -21.14
N THR A 241 15.12 8.64 -20.36
CA THR A 241 16.56 8.66 -20.66
C THR A 241 17.31 7.48 -20.07
N LYS A 242 16.69 6.74 -19.14
CA LYS A 242 17.24 5.58 -18.40
C LYS A 242 18.40 5.94 -17.47
N LYS A 243 18.52 7.22 -17.10
CA LYS A 243 19.63 7.72 -16.28
C LYS A 243 19.15 8.15 -14.90
N LYS A 244 20.00 7.94 -13.91
CA LYS A 244 19.89 8.60 -12.60
C LYS A 244 20.00 10.11 -12.83
N GLN A 245 18.95 10.84 -12.48
CA GLN A 245 18.87 12.29 -12.58
C GLN A 245 19.50 12.95 -11.36
N PHE A 246 19.23 12.40 -10.18
CA PHE A 246 19.82 12.85 -8.92
C PHE A 246 19.92 11.70 -7.92
N ASP A 247 20.80 11.91 -6.94
CA ASP A 247 21.02 11.05 -5.78
C ASP A 247 21.24 12.00 -4.60
N ILE A 248 20.16 12.37 -3.92
CA ILE A 248 20.21 13.37 -2.86
C ILE A 248 20.48 12.63 -1.55
N ASP A 249 21.60 12.97 -0.93
CA ASP A 249 21.88 12.70 0.47
C ASP A 249 21.90 14.00 1.28
N ASP A 250 22.14 13.84 2.57
CA ASP A 250 22.25 14.93 3.51
C ASP A 250 23.69 15.25 3.91
N GLU A 251 24.70 14.81 3.13
CA GLU A 251 26.11 14.92 3.53
C GLU A 251 26.50 16.35 3.93
N ASN A 252 25.98 17.34 3.21
CA ASN A 252 26.23 18.77 3.43
C ASN A 252 25.13 19.52 4.20
N ASP A 253 24.15 18.80 4.77
CA ASP A 253 23.04 19.41 5.51
C ASP A 253 23.24 19.36 7.03
N LYS A 254 22.51 20.20 7.75
CA LYS A 254 22.50 20.24 9.23
C LYS A 254 21.90 18.98 9.84
N PHE A 255 20.98 18.34 9.14
CA PHE A 255 20.21 17.20 9.63
C PHE A 255 20.26 16.06 8.65
N THR A 256 20.21 14.83 9.17
CA THR A 256 20.06 13.65 8.33
C THR A 256 18.60 13.46 7.94
N PHE A 257 18.30 13.29 6.65
CA PHE A 257 16.94 13.17 6.11
C PHE A 257 16.67 11.76 5.60
N VAL A 258 15.62 11.12 6.12
CA VAL A 258 15.18 9.78 5.70
C VAL A 258 13.83 9.91 5.00
N PRO A 259 13.78 9.95 3.65
CA PRO A 259 12.55 10.12 2.91
C PRO A 259 11.64 8.91 3.09
N SER A 260 10.33 9.12 3.12
CA SER A 260 9.33 8.06 3.34
C SER A 260 8.08 8.22 2.46
N SER A 261 7.88 9.39 1.87
CA SER A 261 6.73 9.67 1.02
C SER A 261 7.03 10.79 0.03
N VAL A 262 6.42 10.71 -1.15
CA VAL A 262 6.51 11.73 -2.20
C VAL A 262 5.11 12.11 -2.67
N LEU A 263 4.93 13.41 -2.90
CA LEU A 263 3.73 14.00 -3.46
C LEU A 263 4.10 14.83 -4.71
N PRO A 264 3.85 14.31 -5.93
CA PRO A 264 4.05 15.07 -7.16
C PRO A 264 3.16 16.30 -7.21
N VAL A 265 3.71 17.45 -7.66
CA VAL A 265 2.92 18.65 -7.92
C VAL A 265 2.65 18.74 -9.42
N LYS A 266 1.43 18.37 -9.82
CA LYS A 266 1.04 18.23 -11.22
C LYS A 266 1.32 19.51 -12.02
N GLY A 267 1.98 19.37 -13.16
CA GLY A 267 2.28 20.48 -14.07
C GLY A 267 3.30 21.52 -13.58
N ALA A 268 3.87 21.36 -12.38
CA ALA A 268 4.77 22.35 -11.78
C ALA A 268 6.26 21.99 -11.91
N GLY A 269 6.60 20.82 -12.46
CA GLY A 269 7.99 20.38 -12.60
C GLY A 269 8.70 20.14 -11.25
N LYS A 270 7.92 19.94 -10.18
CA LYS A 270 8.39 19.75 -8.81
C LYS A 270 7.57 18.71 -8.06
N PHE A 271 8.09 18.27 -6.93
CA PHE A 271 7.43 17.36 -6.01
C PHE A 271 7.81 17.70 -4.57
N ILE A 272 6.98 17.25 -3.64
CA ILE A 272 7.22 17.35 -2.20
C ILE A 272 7.74 15.99 -1.74
N ALA A 273 8.89 15.99 -1.07
CA ALA A 273 9.43 14.82 -0.37
C ALA A 273 9.26 15.02 1.13
N MET A 274 8.81 13.97 1.82
CA MET A 274 8.61 14.02 3.26
C MET A 274 9.24 12.81 3.94
N GLY A 275 9.77 13.04 5.12
CA GLY A 275 10.53 12.04 5.85
C GLY A 275 10.83 12.44 7.28
N ASN A 276 11.42 11.52 8.02
CA ASN A 276 11.99 11.83 9.33
C ASN A 276 13.30 12.60 9.14
N TYR A 277 13.59 13.51 10.07
CA TYR A 277 14.93 14.08 10.17
C TYR A 277 15.58 13.79 11.52
N PHE A 278 16.90 13.67 11.52
CA PHE A 278 17.72 13.30 12.66
C PHE A 278 18.85 14.32 12.86
N ASP A 279 19.49 14.30 14.03
CA ASP A 279 20.78 14.98 14.20
C ASP A 279 21.77 14.48 13.13
N LYS A 280 22.72 15.34 12.74
CA LYS A 280 23.78 14.95 11.82
C LYS A 280 24.53 13.73 12.37
N ASP A 281 24.84 12.77 11.50
CA ASP A 281 25.54 11.51 11.80
C ASP A 281 24.78 10.54 12.73
N ALA A 282 23.49 10.80 12.98
CA ALA A 282 22.65 9.88 13.74
C ALA A 282 22.59 8.50 13.08
N ASN A 283 22.60 7.46 13.91
CA ASN A 283 22.30 6.12 13.45
C ASN A 283 20.80 6.01 13.19
N ILE A 284 20.38 6.19 11.93
CA ILE A 284 18.95 6.17 11.54
C ILE A 284 18.23 4.86 11.91
N ALA A 285 18.97 3.78 12.17
CA ALA A 285 18.40 2.53 12.64
C ALA A 285 18.27 2.43 14.15
N LYS A 286 18.77 3.36 14.97
CA LYS A 286 18.76 3.26 16.44
C LYS A 286 18.31 4.54 17.13
N ASP A 287 18.73 5.67 16.60
CA ASP A 287 18.49 6.97 17.19
C ASP A 287 17.07 7.44 16.90
N ALA A 288 16.55 8.31 17.75
CA ALA A 288 15.22 8.88 17.58
C ALA A 288 15.26 10.04 16.58
N SER A 289 14.25 10.14 15.71
CA SER A 289 14.09 11.32 14.87
C SER A 289 13.73 12.54 15.70
N LYS A 290 14.06 13.72 15.20
CA LYS A 290 13.73 15.02 15.81
C LYS A 290 12.37 15.56 15.39
N GLY A 291 11.84 15.07 14.28
CA GLY A 291 10.58 15.51 13.70
C GLY A 291 10.40 15.03 12.27
N LEU A 292 9.46 15.68 11.58
CA LEU A 292 9.19 15.50 10.15
C LEU A 292 9.81 16.65 9.36
N ALA A 293 10.55 16.32 8.31
CA ALA A 293 11.05 17.25 7.32
C ALA A 293 10.24 17.14 6.03
N ILE A 294 9.96 18.28 5.43
CA ILE A 294 9.24 18.42 4.17
C ILE A 294 10.10 19.27 3.25
N TYR A 295 10.54 18.67 2.15
CA TYR A 295 11.38 19.30 1.13
C TYR A 295 10.56 19.51 -0.13
N GLU A 296 10.64 20.72 -0.69
CA GLU A 296 10.18 20.97 -2.06
C GLU A 296 11.37 20.82 -3.01
N ILE A 297 11.25 19.95 -4.00
CA ILE A 297 12.35 19.54 -4.88
C ILE A 297 11.88 19.64 -6.34
N ASP A 298 12.69 20.21 -7.21
CA ASP A 298 12.41 20.21 -8.64
C ASP A 298 12.81 18.88 -9.33
N ASN A 299 12.42 18.70 -10.58
CA ASN A 299 12.76 17.49 -11.33
C ASN A 299 14.27 17.34 -11.66
N SER A 300 15.10 18.34 -11.38
CA SER A 300 16.56 18.24 -11.50
C SER A 300 17.23 17.69 -10.24
N GLY A 301 16.50 17.68 -9.10
CA GLY A 301 17.03 17.35 -7.78
C GLY A 301 17.46 18.57 -6.97
N THR A 302 17.17 19.79 -7.45
CA THR A 302 17.46 21.01 -6.70
C THR A 302 16.42 21.17 -5.59
N ILE A 303 16.89 21.29 -4.34
CA ILE A 303 16.02 21.53 -3.18
C ILE A 303 15.66 23.02 -3.16
N LEU A 304 14.38 23.32 -3.39
CA LEU A 304 13.84 24.68 -3.44
C LEU A 304 13.54 25.21 -2.03
N SER A 305 13.08 24.35 -1.12
CA SER A 305 12.85 24.70 0.28
C SER A 305 12.93 23.49 1.21
N LYS A 306 13.23 23.75 2.48
CA LYS A 306 13.26 22.76 3.57
C LYS A 306 12.46 23.28 4.75
N THR A 307 11.48 22.50 5.20
CA THR A 307 10.67 22.82 6.37
C THR A 307 10.75 21.70 7.38
N TYR A 308 11.04 22.04 8.63
CA TYR A 308 11.16 21.10 9.74
C TYR A 308 10.02 21.31 10.73
N ASN A 309 9.35 20.23 11.12
CA ASN A 309 8.32 20.20 12.15
C ASN A 309 8.81 19.29 13.28
N SER A 310 9.31 19.88 14.36
CA SER A 310 9.90 19.12 15.46
C SER A 310 8.85 18.37 16.27
N TRP A 311 9.15 17.11 16.64
CA TRP A 311 8.34 16.36 17.60
C TRP A 311 8.18 17.11 18.92
N ALA A 312 9.25 17.70 19.44
CA ALA A 312 9.28 18.30 20.78
C ALA A 312 8.74 19.73 20.85
N VAL A 313 8.62 20.42 19.71
CA VAL A 313 8.27 21.85 19.69
C VAL A 313 7.05 22.13 18.84
N ASP A 314 7.01 21.66 17.59
CA ASP A 314 5.94 22.00 16.65
C ASP A 314 4.78 21.03 16.81
N ILE A 315 5.06 19.73 16.71
CA ILE A 315 4.05 18.67 16.77
C ILE A 315 3.53 18.49 18.21
N ALA A 316 4.38 18.74 19.22
CA ALA A 316 3.98 18.73 20.65
C ALA A 316 2.86 19.72 20.99
N LYS A 317 2.62 20.74 20.15
CA LYS A 317 1.49 21.68 20.33
C LYS A 317 0.13 21.05 20.01
N HIS A 318 0.13 19.95 19.26
CA HIS A 318 -1.08 19.31 18.72
C HIS A 318 -1.22 17.85 19.17
N LEU A 319 -0.11 17.19 19.55
CA LEU A 319 -0.07 15.80 19.98
C LEU A 319 0.77 15.65 21.25
N PRO A 320 0.46 14.70 22.14
CA PRO A 320 1.23 14.46 23.36
C PRO A 320 2.52 13.68 23.02
N THR A 321 3.51 14.37 22.46
CA THR A 321 4.78 13.80 22.01
C THR A 321 5.90 14.06 23.00
N ASN A 322 6.92 13.21 22.98
CA ASN A 322 8.17 13.44 23.71
C ASN A 322 9.37 13.68 22.78
N THR A 323 10.53 13.98 23.37
CA THR A 323 11.77 14.29 22.66
C THR A 323 12.35 13.12 21.85
N LYS A 324 11.83 11.91 22.01
CA LYS A 324 12.19 10.73 21.23
C LYS A 324 11.22 10.45 20.08
N GLY A 325 10.32 11.38 19.76
CA GLY A 325 9.33 11.22 18.69
C GLY A 325 8.26 10.16 19.01
N LYS A 326 8.10 9.80 20.29
CA LYS A 326 7.04 8.90 20.73
C LYS A 326 5.84 9.72 21.18
N ILE A 327 4.67 9.34 20.68
CA ILE A 327 3.37 9.89 21.02
C ILE A 327 2.79 9.03 22.15
N ASP A 328 2.28 9.66 23.22
CA ASP A 328 1.73 8.95 24.37
C ASP A 328 0.59 8.02 23.95
N ASN A 329 0.58 6.81 24.50
CA ASN A 329 -0.32 5.69 24.18
C ASN A 329 -0.31 5.19 22.72
N ILE A 330 0.20 5.95 21.76
CA ILE A 330 0.23 5.57 20.35
C ILE A 330 1.58 4.93 19.98
N GLY A 331 2.69 5.51 20.43
CA GLY A 331 4.03 5.03 20.09
C GLY A 331 4.71 5.85 19.00
N TYR A 332 5.35 5.16 18.08
CA TYR A 332 6.00 5.77 16.92
C TYR A 332 5.02 5.89 15.77
N LEU A 333 5.22 6.85 14.87
CA LEU A 333 4.32 7.10 13.77
C LEU A 333 4.93 6.61 12.45
N TYR A 334 4.18 5.78 11.73
CA TYR A 334 4.46 5.47 10.32
C TYR A 334 3.58 6.33 9.42
N ILE A 335 4.13 6.89 8.34
CA ILE A 335 3.39 7.75 7.42
C ILE A 335 2.79 6.89 6.31
N GLN A 336 1.46 6.89 6.18
CA GLN A 336 0.74 6.13 5.16
C GLN A 336 0.50 6.94 3.89
N LYS A 337 0.06 8.20 4.03
CA LYS A 337 -0.41 8.98 2.88
C LYS A 337 -0.27 10.48 3.10
N MET A 338 0.14 11.18 2.04
CA MET A 338 -0.05 12.62 1.88
C MET A 338 -1.25 12.90 0.96
N ILE A 339 -2.12 13.82 1.36
CA ILE A 339 -3.36 14.16 0.67
C ILE A 339 -3.33 15.67 0.36
N PRO A 340 -3.00 16.09 -0.87
CA PRO A 340 -3.01 17.50 -1.24
C PRO A 340 -4.43 18.04 -1.27
N THR A 341 -4.60 19.33 -1.00
CA THR A 341 -5.87 20.03 -1.19
C THR A 341 -5.70 21.31 -2.01
N SER A 342 -6.79 21.86 -2.54
CA SER A 342 -6.76 22.97 -3.51
C SER A 342 -6.25 24.30 -2.95
N ASN A 343 -6.24 24.48 -1.62
CA ASN A 343 -5.78 25.71 -0.96
C ASN A 343 -4.29 25.69 -0.59
N GLY A 344 -3.52 24.73 -1.11
CA GLY A 344 -2.10 24.56 -0.79
C GLY A 344 -1.85 23.91 0.57
N LYS A 345 -2.89 23.60 1.35
CA LYS A 345 -2.77 22.72 2.51
C LYS A 345 -2.67 21.27 2.05
N PHE A 346 -2.16 20.42 2.92
CA PHE A 346 -2.24 18.99 2.74
C PHE A 346 -2.39 18.30 4.09
N PHE A 347 -2.98 17.11 4.03
CA PHE A 347 -3.14 16.25 5.19
C PHE A 347 -2.14 15.10 5.12
N ILE A 348 -1.68 14.67 6.28
CA ILE A 348 -0.92 13.44 6.44
C ILE A 348 -1.78 12.45 7.20
N VAL A 349 -1.88 11.23 6.68
CA VAL A 349 -2.38 10.07 7.42
C VAL A 349 -1.18 9.31 7.94
N GLY A 350 -1.06 9.21 9.25
CA GLY A 350 -0.08 8.38 9.93
C GLY A 350 -0.74 7.33 10.80
N GLU A 351 -0.02 6.26 11.09
CA GLU A 351 -0.49 5.15 11.90
C GLU A 351 0.54 4.78 12.96
N GLY A 352 0.07 4.68 14.20
CA GLY A 352 0.93 4.42 15.34
C GLY A 352 1.36 2.97 15.44
N TYR A 353 2.56 2.73 15.99
CA TYR A 353 3.03 1.40 16.35
C TYR A 353 3.96 1.45 17.57
N LYS A 354 3.90 0.41 18.41
CA LYS A 354 4.75 0.30 19.60
C LYS A 354 5.03 -1.13 20.01
N LYS A 355 6.14 -1.34 20.71
CA LYS A 355 6.40 -2.58 21.44
C LYS A 355 5.48 -2.66 22.67
N GLN A 356 4.94 -3.84 22.93
CA GLN A 356 4.13 -4.18 24.09
C GLN A 356 4.57 -5.53 24.66
N ALA A 357 4.42 -5.75 25.96
CA ALA A 357 4.72 -7.04 26.58
C ALA A 357 3.82 -8.15 26.01
N SER A 358 4.41 -9.32 25.74
CA SER A 358 3.72 -10.52 25.26
C SER A 358 3.50 -11.48 26.43
N ALA A 359 2.29 -11.53 27.00
CA ALA A 359 1.98 -12.43 28.10
C ALA A 359 2.22 -13.91 27.74
N GLY A 360 1.85 -14.32 26.51
CA GLY A 360 2.13 -15.66 26.01
C GLY A 360 3.62 -15.93 25.81
N GLY A 361 4.37 -14.95 25.31
CA GLY A 361 5.83 -15.03 25.18
C GLY A 361 6.53 -15.19 26.52
N ILE A 362 6.15 -14.39 27.51
CA ILE A 362 6.66 -14.47 28.89
C ILE A 362 6.36 -15.84 29.51
N ALA A 363 5.12 -16.35 29.38
CA ALA A 363 4.73 -17.66 29.90
C ALA A 363 5.53 -18.80 29.25
N LEU A 364 5.72 -18.76 27.92
CA LEU A 364 6.50 -19.76 27.18
C LEU A 364 7.99 -19.71 27.57
N THR A 365 8.58 -18.52 27.74
CA THR A 365 9.95 -18.39 28.22
C THR A 365 10.11 -18.93 29.64
N ALA A 366 9.15 -18.67 30.54
CA ALA A 366 9.16 -19.21 31.89
C ALA A 366 9.05 -20.75 31.91
N LEU A 367 8.15 -21.33 31.11
CA LEU A 367 8.01 -22.79 30.95
C LEU A 367 9.26 -23.43 30.33
N GLY A 368 9.89 -22.77 29.35
CA GLY A 368 11.16 -23.21 28.77
C GLY A 368 12.26 -23.26 29.82
N ALA A 369 12.42 -22.19 30.60
CA ALA A 369 13.40 -22.13 31.68
C ALA A 369 13.19 -23.24 32.72
N MET A 370 11.95 -23.57 33.08
CA MET A 370 11.64 -24.66 34.01
C MET A 370 11.87 -26.07 33.43
N SER A 371 11.83 -26.24 32.11
CA SER A 371 12.07 -27.53 31.44
C SER A 371 13.52 -27.73 31.00
N GLY A 372 14.44 -26.84 31.39
CA GLY A 372 15.85 -26.87 30.98
C GLY A 372 16.08 -26.51 29.51
N SER A 373 15.06 -25.99 28.83
CA SER A 373 15.10 -25.62 27.42
C SER A 373 15.13 -24.10 27.26
N TYR A 374 16.24 -23.56 26.78
CA TYR A 374 16.38 -22.13 26.47
C TYR A 374 15.78 -21.80 25.10
N GLY A 375 14.45 -21.92 24.99
CA GLY A 375 13.71 -21.42 23.82
C GLY A 375 13.53 -19.90 23.89
N ASN A 376 13.99 -19.16 22.88
CA ASN A 376 13.69 -17.73 22.76
C ASN A 376 12.30 -17.54 22.13
N ALA A 377 11.26 -17.45 22.97
CA ALA A 377 9.87 -17.28 22.51
C ALA A 377 9.51 -15.82 22.17
N GLY A 378 10.39 -14.86 22.46
CA GLY A 378 10.14 -13.42 22.35
C GLY A 378 9.21 -12.92 23.46
N VAL A 379 9.68 -12.00 24.32
CA VAL A 379 8.89 -11.50 25.46
C VAL A 379 8.09 -10.23 25.14
N THR A 380 8.38 -9.59 24.01
CA THR A 380 7.57 -8.49 23.46
C THR A 380 6.79 -8.93 22.23
N LYS A 381 5.88 -8.05 21.81
CA LYS A 381 5.23 -8.04 20.51
C LYS A 381 5.15 -6.60 20.02
N VAL A 382 4.96 -6.38 18.73
CA VAL A 382 4.65 -5.06 18.19
C VAL A 382 3.17 -5.00 17.88
N VAL A 383 2.53 -3.93 18.35
CA VAL A 383 1.15 -3.62 18.02
C VAL A 383 1.08 -2.38 17.15
N VAL A 384 0.18 -2.39 16.18
CA VAL A 384 -0.33 -1.21 15.50
C VAL A 384 -1.44 -0.63 16.36
N THR A 385 -1.51 0.70 16.43
CA THR A 385 -2.36 1.46 17.35
C THR A 385 -3.27 2.41 16.58
N ASP A 386 -3.50 3.61 17.12
CA ASP A 386 -4.40 4.62 16.56
C ASP A 386 -3.90 5.22 15.24
N LEU A 387 -4.85 5.72 14.45
CA LEU A 387 -4.56 6.55 13.28
C LEU A 387 -4.44 8.01 13.72
N ILE A 388 -3.59 8.76 13.02
CA ILE A 388 -3.43 10.19 13.20
C ILE A 388 -3.61 10.87 11.86
N VAL A 389 -4.45 11.91 11.83
CA VAL A 389 -4.54 12.83 10.70
C VAL A 389 -3.95 14.16 11.12
N MET A 390 -2.90 14.61 10.43
CA MET A 390 -2.25 15.90 10.67
C MET A 390 -2.51 16.86 9.51
N GLU A 391 -2.86 18.11 9.82
CA GLU A 391 -3.07 19.18 8.84
C GLU A 391 -1.82 20.06 8.76
N PHE A 392 -1.38 20.37 7.53
CA PHE A 392 -0.27 21.27 7.25
C PHE A 392 -0.72 22.43 6.37
N ASP A 393 -0.15 23.61 6.60
CA ASP A 393 -0.38 24.77 5.74
C ASP A 393 0.48 24.76 4.47
N GLY A 394 0.25 25.75 3.59
CA GLY A 394 1.04 25.94 2.37
C GLY A 394 2.49 26.35 2.61
N GLY A 395 2.88 26.65 3.85
CA GLY A 395 4.26 26.82 4.28
C GLY A 395 4.86 25.54 4.89
N TYR A 396 4.18 24.40 4.71
CA TYR A 396 4.60 23.08 5.20
C TYR A 396 4.71 23.00 6.73
N LYS A 397 4.02 23.87 7.48
CA LYS A 397 3.96 23.85 8.94
C LYS A 397 2.69 23.19 9.43
N ILE A 398 2.83 22.33 10.44
CA ILE A 398 1.69 21.70 11.09
C ILE A 398 0.76 22.76 11.69
N LYS A 399 -0.54 22.54 11.53
CA LYS A 399 -1.62 23.40 12.04
C LYS A 399 -2.55 22.69 13.00
N ASP A 400 -2.78 21.40 12.78
CA ASP A 400 -3.63 20.60 13.64
C ASP A 400 -3.27 19.12 13.54
N ALA A 401 -3.71 18.34 14.53
CA ALA A 401 -3.63 16.89 14.50
C ALA A 401 -4.81 16.27 15.26
N THR A 402 -5.40 15.24 14.68
CA THR A 402 -6.51 14.49 15.29
C THR A 402 -6.14 13.02 15.41
N ILE A 403 -6.35 12.45 16.59
CA ILE A 403 -6.20 11.02 16.86
C ILE A 403 -7.54 10.33 16.61
N TYR A 404 -7.51 9.21 15.92
CA TYR A 404 -8.66 8.34 15.67
C TYR A 404 -8.39 6.98 16.29
N ASP A 405 -9.11 6.70 17.39
CA ASP A 405 -8.91 5.52 18.21
C ASP A 405 -9.12 4.22 17.43
N LYS A 406 -8.24 3.25 17.67
CA LYS A 406 -8.27 1.91 17.08
C LYS A 406 -8.04 0.83 18.13
N THR A 407 -8.40 -0.39 17.79
CA THR A 407 -7.97 -1.54 18.58
C THR A 407 -6.48 -1.79 18.35
N ASN A 408 -5.74 -2.05 19.43
CA ASN A 408 -4.33 -2.43 19.31
C ASN A 408 -4.19 -3.85 18.71
N ASN A 409 -3.87 -3.93 17.43
CA ASN A 409 -3.70 -5.18 16.69
C ASN A 409 -2.25 -5.61 16.69
N THR A 410 -2.00 -6.91 16.91
CA THR A 410 -0.62 -7.43 16.93
C THR A 410 -0.14 -7.59 15.49
N ALA A 411 0.85 -6.80 15.10
CA ALA A 411 1.44 -6.83 13.75
C ALA A 411 2.71 -7.69 13.69
N VAL A 412 3.49 -7.75 14.76
CA VAL A 412 4.71 -8.59 14.84
C VAL A 412 4.74 -9.33 16.16
N ALA A 413 5.02 -10.63 16.13
CA ALA A 413 5.19 -11.46 17.32
C ALA A 413 6.51 -12.25 17.26
N GLY A 414 7.01 -12.63 18.44
CA GLY A 414 8.21 -13.48 18.58
C GLY A 414 9.53 -12.69 18.64
N PRO A 415 10.69 -13.36 18.59
CA PRO A 415 11.99 -12.76 18.90
C PRO A 415 12.36 -11.52 18.08
N MET A 416 11.80 -11.38 16.87
CA MET A 416 12.04 -10.21 16.02
C MET A 416 11.61 -8.89 16.71
N SER A 417 10.51 -8.89 17.47
CA SER A 417 10.04 -7.69 18.16
C SER A 417 10.99 -7.25 19.28
N ASP A 418 11.76 -8.18 19.86
CA ASP A 418 12.71 -7.88 20.94
C ASP A 418 13.94 -7.13 20.39
N TYR A 419 14.51 -7.60 19.27
CA TYR A 419 15.82 -7.13 18.79
C TYR A 419 15.78 -6.12 17.64
N ALA A 420 14.67 -6.02 16.90
CA ALA A 420 14.58 -5.08 15.79
C ALA A 420 14.42 -3.63 16.28
N SER A 421 14.98 -2.70 15.51
CA SER A 421 14.81 -1.28 15.74
C SER A 421 13.45 -0.76 15.28
N GLN A 422 13.09 0.46 15.69
CA GLN A 422 11.79 1.04 15.39
C GLN A 422 11.57 1.25 13.89
N HIS A 423 12.57 1.74 13.17
CA HIS A 423 12.49 1.91 11.72
C HIS A 423 12.43 0.54 11.01
N ALA A 424 13.26 -0.44 11.42
CA ALA A 424 13.21 -1.78 10.86
C ALA A 424 11.85 -2.46 11.10
N LEU A 425 11.22 -2.23 12.27
CA LEU A 425 9.89 -2.72 12.57
C LEU A 425 8.81 -2.05 11.71
N ALA A 426 8.88 -0.73 11.51
CA ALA A 426 7.94 -0.04 10.63
C ALA A 426 8.01 -0.58 9.19
N MET A 427 9.23 -0.72 8.65
CA MET A 427 9.45 -1.28 7.33
C MET A 427 8.92 -2.71 7.24
N TYR A 428 9.17 -3.53 8.27
CA TYR A 428 8.64 -4.89 8.33
C TYR A 428 7.11 -4.92 8.32
N ILE A 429 6.46 -4.12 9.19
CA ILE A 429 4.99 -4.05 9.26
C ILE A 429 4.41 -3.60 7.91
N LYS A 430 5.02 -2.59 7.26
CA LYS A 430 4.63 -2.15 5.92
C LYS A 430 4.76 -3.27 4.89
N MET A 431 5.90 -3.96 4.87
CA MET A 431 6.15 -5.06 3.94
C MET A 431 5.13 -6.20 4.13
N THR A 432 4.78 -6.53 5.37
CA THR A 432 3.79 -7.57 5.67
C THR A 432 2.34 -7.09 5.58
N GLY A 433 2.08 -5.84 5.21
CA GLY A 433 0.73 -5.28 5.20
C GLY A 433 0.06 -5.27 6.58
N GLY A 434 0.84 -5.24 7.67
CA GLY A 434 0.33 -5.34 9.04
C GLY A 434 -0.21 -4.03 9.60
N PHE A 435 -0.17 -2.96 8.81
CA PHE A 435 -0.84 -1.69 9.11
C PHE A 435 -2.30 -1.76 8.66
N ASP A 436 -3.17 -1.08 9.38
CA ASP A 436 -4.60 -1.20 9.13
C ASP A 436 -5.14 -0.16 8.13
N TYR A 437 -4.36 0.87 7.78
CA TYR A 437 -4.70 1.79 6.69
C TYR A 437 -4.83 1.03 5.35
N GLU A 438 -5.94 1.24 4.65
CA GLU A 438 -6.25 0.56 3.38
C GLU A 438 -6.03 1.50 2.19
N PHE A 439 -6.79 2.59 2.12
CA PHE A 439 -6.72 3.54 1.03
C PHE A 439 -7.36 4.89 1.38
N THR A 440 -7.14 5.89 0.52
CA THR A 440 -7.86 7.16 0.53
C THR A 440 -8.64 7.28 -0.78
N THR A 441 -9.91 7.66 -0.72
CA THR A 441 -10.78 7.88 -1.88
C THR A 441 -11.46 9.26 -1.83
N GLY A 442 -12.22 9.61 -2.86
CA GLY A 442 -12.84 10.93 -3.03
C GLY A 442 -12.05 11.86 -3.94
N ASN A 443 -12.37 13.15 -3.89
CA ASN A 443 -11.68 14.21 -4.62
C ASN A 443 -11.03 15.23 -3.66
N PRO A 444 -9.74 15.04 -3.31
CA PRO A 444 -9.00 15.98 -2.47
C PRO A 444 -8.93 17.41 -3.03
N GLU A 445 -8.99 17.59 -4.35
CA GLU A 445 -8.99 18.93 -4.98
C GLU A 445 -10.27 19.71 -4.63
N ASP A 446 -11.39 19.00 -4.44
CA ASP A 446 -12.66 19.58 -3.96
C ASP A 446 -12.72 19.66 -2.42
N ASN A 447 -11.59 19.46 -1.74
CA ASN A 447 -11.51 19.32 -0.28
C ASN A 447 -12.41 18.21 0.27
N ASN A 448 -12.67 17.15 -0.50
CA ASN A 448 -13.58 16.08 -0.10
C ASN A 448 -12.89 14.72 -0.26
N PHE A 449 -12.47 14.11 0.83
CA PHE A 449 -11.80 12.82 0.79
C PHE A 449 -12.23 11.92 1.96
N ILE A 450 -12.00 10.63 1.80
CA ILE A 450 -12.31 9.61 2.79
C ILE A 450 -11.05 8.79 3.02
N ILE A 451 -10.59 8.74 4.27
CA ILE A 451 -9.53 7.86 4.72
C ILE A 451 -10.17 6.57 5.20
N CYS A 452 -9.76 5.44 4.63
CA CYS A 452 -10.35 4.14 4.90
C CYS A 452 -9.33 3.20 5.56
N TYR A 453 -9.77 2.48 6.59
CA TYR A 453 -8.93 1.54 7.32
C TYR A 453 -9.75 0.38 7.88
N SER A 454 -9.11 -0.78 8.01
CA SER A 454 -9.69 -1.95 8.68
C SER A 454 -9.42 -1.90 10.18
N ASP A 455 -10.18 -2.61 11.01
CA ASP A 455 -9.80 -2.82 12.42
C ASP A 455 -10.38 -4.13 12.93
N TRP A 456 -9.63 -4.86 13.75
CA TRP A 456 -10.13 -6.06 14.42
C TRP A 456 -10.67 -5.69 15.81
N VAL A 457 -11.98 -5.53 15.91
CA VAL A 457 -12.65 -5.13 17.14
C VAL A 457 -13.01 -6.35 18.00
N LYS A 458 -12.85 -6.22 19.32
CA LYS A 458 -13.24 -7.22 20.33
C LYS A 458 -14.01 -6.54 21.47
N THR A 459 -15.30 -6.33 21.29
CA THR A 459 -16.22 -5.84 22.33
C THR A 459 -17.10 -6.98 22.83
N SER A 460 -17.96 -6.71 23.81
CA SER A 460 -19.00 -7.66 24.25
C SER A 460 -19.97 -8.03 23.13
N ASP A 461 -20.25 -7.09 22.23
CA ASP A 461 -21.33 -7.18 21.25
C ASP A 461 -20.82 -7.59 19.86
N TYR A 462 -19.54 -7.33 19.57
CA TYR A 462 -18.94 -7.67 18.28
C TYR A 462 -17.50 -8.15 18.43
N LYS A 463 -17.19 -9.22 17.70
CA LYS A 463 -15.83 -9.74 17.55
C LYS A 463 -15.58 -10.06 16.09
N GLY A 464 -14.77 -9.24 15.43
CA GLY A 464 -14.46 -9.45 14.02
C GLY A 464 -13.83 -8.22 13.38
N ALA A 465 -13.58 -8.32 12.08
CA ALA A 465 -13.09 -7.21 11.28
C ALA A 465 -14.18 -6.15 11.10
N THR A 466 -13.78 -4.90 11.13
CA THR A 466 -14.60 -3.73 10.79
C THR A 466 -13.88 -2.97 9.70
N PHE A 467 -14.65 -2.24 8.90
CA PHE A 467 -14.09 -1.26 7.98
C PHE A 467 -14.60 0.12 8.40
N ASN A 468 -13.67 1.04 8.52
CA ASN A 468 -13.90 2.36 9.09
C ASN A 468 -13.55 3.42 8.05
N ALA A 469 -14.31 4.50 8.04
CA ALA A 469 -14.15 5.62 7.13
C ALA A 469 -14.09 6.93 7.92
N ILE A 470 -13.06 7.75 7.66
CA ILE A 470 -12.92 9.11 8.18
C ILE A 470 -13.10 10.06 6.99
N ARG A 471 -14.24 10.75 6.94
CA ARG A 471 -14.63 11.63 5.83
C ARG A 471 -14.36 13.09 6.18
N TYR A 472 -13.58 13.75 5.35
CA TYR A 472 -13.39 15.21 5.37
C TYR A 472 -14.27 15.87 4.30
N ASN A 473 -15.03 16.90 4.68
CA ASN A 473 -15.94 17.61 3.78
C ASN A 473 -15.50 19.06 3.48
N GLY A 474 -14.22 19.38 3.70
CA GLY A 474 -13.65 20.71 3.52
C GLY A 474 -13.64 21.57 4.79
N THR A 475 -14.37 21.16 5.82
CA THR A 475 -14.43 21.90 7.09
C THR A 475 -14.27 21.03 8.32
N LYS A 476 -14.84 19.82 8.30
CA LYS A 476 -14.83 18.92 9.45
C LYS A 476 -14.66 17.47 9.02
N PHE A 477 -14.20 16.67 9.98
CA PHE A 477 -14.18 15.23 9.88
C PHE A 477 -15.48 14.61 10.42
N SER A 478 -15.85 13.47 9.86
CA SER A 478 -16.92 12.59 10.33
C SER A 478 -16.47 11.14 10.18
N GLN A 479 -17.00 10.26 11.02
CA GLN A 479 -16.63 8.84 11.01
C GLN A 479 -17.83 7.97 10.68
N ASP A 480 -17.57 6.89 9.94
CA ASP A 480 -18.51 5.81 9.69
C ASP A 480 -17.80 4.46 9.84
N LYS A 481 -18.59 3.41 10.09
CA LYS A 481 -18.09 2.06 10.33
C LYS A 481 -19.10 1.01 9.89
N ILE A 482 -18.58 -0.04 9.26
CA ILE A 482 -19.34 -1.25 8.94
C ILE A 482 -18.68 -2.48 9.58
N GLU A 483 -19.51 -3.44 9.99
CA GLU A 483 -19.05 -4.74 10.50
C GLU A 483 -18.88 -5.73 9.34
N LEU A 484 -17.67 -6.25 9.17
CA LEU A 484 -17.35 -7.21 8.10
C LEU A 484 -17.59 -8.65 8.56
N LYS A 485 -18.84 -9.00 8.86
CA LYS A 485 -19.23 -10.37 9.24
C LYS A 485 -19.13 -11.30 8.03
N SER A 486 -18.14 -12.19 8.03
CA SER A 486 -17.97 -13.17 6.94
C SER A 486 -17.45 -14.53 7.42
N LYS A 487 -17.77 -15.58 6.66
CA LYS A 487 -17.17 -16.93 6.76
C LYS A 487 -16.07 -17.15 5.71
N ALA A 488 -15.73 -16.12 4.94
CA ALA A 488 -14.70 -16.20 3.91
C ALA A 488 -13.34 -16.57 4.53
N SER A 489 -12.54 -17.30 3.76
CA SER A 489 -11.17 -17.64 4.16
C SER A 489 -10.24 -16.44 4.09
N ARG A 490 -10.52 -15.52 3.16
CA ARG A 490 -9.82 -14.25 2.96
C ARG A 490 -10.82 -13.22 2.44
N MET A 491 -10.58 -11.96 2.74
CA MET A 491 -11.42 -10.84 2.32
C MET A 491 -10.54 -9.65 1.99
N LYS A 492 -10.96 -8.82 1.05
CA LYS A 492 -10.31 -7.54 0.74
C LYS A 492 -11.39 -6.49 0.48
N VAL A 493 -11.17 -5.28 0.96
CA VAL A 493 -12.01 -4.14 0.65
C VAL A 493 -11.32 -3.27 -0.40
N LEU A 494 -12.03 -2.88 -1.45
CA LEU A 494 -11.56 -1.95 -2.47
C LEU A 494 -12.45 -0.69 -2.49
N PRO A 495 -11.92 0.45 -2.97
CA PRO A 495 -12.74 1.63 -3.20
C PRO A 495 -13.86 1.34 -4.21
N ALA A 496 -15.00 1.98 -4.05
CA ALA A 496 -16.09 1.94 -5.02
C ALA A 496 -16.58 3.33 -5.38
N LYS A 497 -17.70 3.39 -6.11
CA LYS A 497 -18.41 4.64 -6.37
C LYS A 497 -18.67 5.41 -5.07
N SER A 498 -18.71 6.74 -5.17
CA SER A 498 -18.83 7.63 -4.02
C SER A 498 -19.92 7.17 -3.04
N GLY A 499 -19.57 7.12 -1.75
CA GLY A 499 -20.46 6.63 -0.69
C GLY A 499 -20.59 5.11 -0.65
N SER A 500 -19.69 4.35 -1.28
CA SER A 500 -19.69 2.89 -1.23
C SER A 500 -18.27 2.31 -1.25
N ILE A 501 -18.17 1.04 -0.89
CA ILE A 501 -16.99 0.19 -1.01
C ILE A 501 -17.35 -1.11 -1.73
N MET A 502 -16.34 -1.81 -2.24
CA MET A 502 -16.49 -3.15 -2.79
C MET A 502 -15.79 -4.14 -1.88
N ILE A 503 -16.50 -5.17 -1.44
CA ILE A 503 -15.97 -6.24 -0.61
C ILE A 503 -15.83 -7.48 -1.49
N MET A 504 -14.60 -7.99 -1.56
CA MET A 504 -14.25 -9.22 -2.25
C MET A 504 -13.93 -10.32 -1.24
N GLU A 505 -14.56 -11.48 -1.38
CA GLU A 505 -14.54 -12.56 -0.40
C GLU A 505 -14.17 -13.88 -1.07
N TYR A 506 -13.11 -14.53 -0.59
CA TYR A 506 -12.67 -15.83 -1.09
C TYR A 506 -13.03 -16.97 -0.13
N PHE A 507 -13.83 -17.91 -0.61
CA PHE A 507 -14.24 -19.10 0.14
C PHE A 507 -13.46 -20.31 -0.36
N LYS A 508 -12.29 -20.57 0.25
CA LYS A 508 -11.36 -21.62 -0.20
C LYS A 508 -11.97 -23.02 -0.23
N LYS A 509 -12.83 -23.35 0.74
CA LYS A 509 -13.51 -24.65 0.82
C LYS A 509 -14.56 -24.82 -0.26
N ASP A 510 -15.31 -23.75 -0.53
CA ASP A 510 -16.40 -23.73 -1.51
C ASP A 510 -15.89 -23.45 -2.94
N LYS A 511 -14.61 -23.11 -3.08
CA LYS A 511 -13.96 -22.73 -4.35
C LYS A 511 -14.72 -21.63 -5.09
N LYS A 512 -15.04 -20.54 -4.39
CA LYS A 512 -15.75 -19.39 -4.98
C LYS A 512 -15.21 -18.05 -4.51
N LEU A 513 -15.43 -17.03 -5.34
CA LEU A 513 -15.31 -15.62 -5.00
C LEU A 513 -16.70 -14.99 -4.95
N GLU A 514 -16.92 -14.12 -3.97
CA GLU A 514 -18.09 -13.25 -3.92
C GLU A 514 -17.65 -11.80 -3.89
N PHE A 515 -18.39 -10.94 -4.60
CA PHE A 515 -18.20 -9.50 -4.65
C PHE A 515 -19.51 -8.85 -4.26
N ARG A 516 -19.45 -7.80 -3.44
CA ARG A 516 -20.64 -7.04 -3.07
C ARG A 516 -20.29 -5.58 -2.85
N LEU A 517 -21.19 -4.70 -3.24
CA LEU A 517 -21.08 -3.27 -2.93
C LEU A 517 -21.75 -2.98 -1.58
N GLU A 518 -21.09 -2.27 -0.69
CA GLU A 518 -21.69 -1.77 0.55
C GLU A 518 -21.65 -0.25 0.60
N LYS A 519 -22.73 0.36 1.11
CA LYS A 519 -22.75 1.81 1.32
C LYS A 519 -21.94 2.16 2.56
N LEU A 520 -21.17 3.22 2.46
CA LEU A 520 -20.65 3.96 3.60
C LEU A 520 -21.70 4.99 3.99
N GLY A 521 -22.08 5.00 5.27
CA GLY A 521 -23.00 5.93 5.89
C GLY A 521 -22.56 7.39 5.86
#